data_AF-A0A357MRJ1-F1
#
_entry.id   AF-A0A357MRJ1-F1
#
_cell.length_a   1.000
_cell.length_b   1.000
_cell.length_c   1.000
_cell.angle_alpha   90.00
_cell.angle_beta   90.00
_cell.angle_gamma   90.00
#
_symmetry.space_group_name_H-M   'P 1'
#
loop_
_entity.id
_entity.type
_entity.pdbx_description
1 polymer ?
#
loop_
_entity_poly.entity_id
_entity_poly.type
_entity_poly.pdbx_seq_one_letter_code
_entity_poly.pdbx_strand_id
1 'polypeptide(L)'
;MKFAMGFLALLCLFFGIFPTFAFSALNVISHQLIGIKLLHTQNWLWLIPISDKTSSYNPLWVSVGIIFIGFISYYLLRVYYGNTKTREIKPWDCGYGAINQRMQYSATAFTMPLRRVFHNFWSLHEKLETTGYSVNYSLQVDDLIRQRIYLPLERFSFTLARFFARLQGGNVRVYLTYMFITLILLLWIIA
;
A
#
# COMPACT_ATOMS: atom_id res chain seq x y z
N MET A 1 -7.96 -12.08 -21.05
CA MET A 1 -8.24 -11.28 -19.83
C MET A 1 -9.16 -12.01 -18.84
N LYS A 2 -10.33 -12.53 -19.25
CA LYS A 2 -11.26 -13.26 -18.34
C LYS A 2 -10.64 -14.46 -17.63
N PHE A 3 -9.79 -15.23 -18.31
CA PHE A 3 -9.06 -16.36 -17.69
C PHE A 3 -8.11 -15.92 -16.57
N ALA A 4 -7.32 -14.86 -16.78
CA ALA A 4 -6.41 -14.35 -15.75
C ALA A 4 -7.17 -13.81 -14.53
N MET A 5 -8.26 -13.08 -14.75
CA MET A 5 -9.13 -12.59 -13.68
C MET A 5 -9.78 -13.74 -12.91
N GLY A 6 -10.29 -14.76 -13.61
CA GLY A 6 -10.87 -15.95 -13.00
C GLY A 6 -9.86 -16.76 -12.19
N PHE A 7 -8.64 -16.93 -12.72
CA PHE A 7 -7.55 -17.60 -12.02
C PHE A 7 -7.14 -16.88 -10.73
N LEU A 8 -7.00 -15.55 -10.77
CA LEU A 8 -6.68 -14.75 -9.60
C LEU A 8 -7.79 -14.81 -8.54
N ALA A 9 -9.05 -14.78 -8.98
CA ALA A 9 -10.21 -14.92 -8.09
C ALA A 9 -10.24 -16.30 -7.42
N LEU A 10 -9.95 -17.37 -8.16
CA LEU A 10 -9.83 -18.73 -7.62
C LEU A 10 -8.72 -18.83 -6.58
N LEU A 11 -7.55 -18.26 -6.85
CA LEU A 11 -6.45 -18.22 -5.88
C LEU A 11 -6.84 -17.45 -4.62
N CYS A 12 -7.52 -16.30 -4.76
CA CYS A 12 -7.99 -15.52 -3.61
C CYS A 12 -8.97 -16.33 -2.74
N LEU A 13 -9.93 -17.02 -3.35
CA LEU A 13 -10.85 -17.91 -2.63
C LEU A 13 -10.11 -19.08 -1.98
N PHE A 14 -9.17 -19.69 -2.70
CA PHE A 14 -8.39 -20.82 -2.18
C PHE A 14 -7.56 -20.42 -0.96
N PHE A 15 -6.81 -19.32 -1.02
CA PHE A 15 -6.03 -18.84 0.11
C PHE A 15 -6.90 -18.26 1.24
N GLY A 16 -8.08 -17.72 0.93
CA GLY A 16 -9.04 -17.26 1.93
C GLY A 16 -9.67 -18.40 2.72
N ILE A 17 -10.06 -19.50 2.05
CA ILE A 17 -10.68 -20.67 2.67
C ILE A 17 -9.63 -21.57 3.36
N PHE A 18 -8.46 -21.74 2.74
CA PHE A 18 -7.36 -22.57 3.23
C PHE A 18 -6.10 -21.75 3.51
N PRO A 19 -6.12 -20.86 4.51
CA PRO A 19 -4.98 -19.99 4.80
C PRO A 19 -3.80 -20.77 5.41
N THR A 20 -4.01 -22.01 5.87
CA THR A 20 -2.99 -22.87 6.47
C THR A 20 -1.82 -23.16 5.54
N PHE A 21 -2.05 -23.27 4.22
CA PHE A 21 -0.97 -23.46 3.25
C PHE A 21 -0.04 -22.24 3.19
N ALA A 22 -0.60 -21.03 3.15
CA ALA A 22 0.17 -19.79 3.15
C ALA A 22 0.92 -19.60 4.48
N PHE A 23 0.26 -19.89 5.60
CA PHE A 23 0.88 -19.76 6.92
C PHE A 23 1.97 -20.80 7.20
N SER A 24 1.86 -22.02 6.66
CA SER A 24 2.92 -23.03 6.78
C SER A 24 4.21 -22.55 6.12
N ALA A 25 4.12 -21.99 4.91
CA ALA A 25 5.26 -21.42 4.20
C ALA A 25 5.86 -20.22 4.96
N LEU A 26 5.02 -19.34 5.51
CA LEU A 26 5.46 -18.17 6.28
C LEU A 26 6.11 -18.56 7.62
N ASN A 27 5.62 -19.61 8.28
CA ASN A 27 6.17 -20.09 9.55
C ASN A 27 7.60 -20.63 9.41
N VAL A 28 7.97 -21.19 8.24
CA VAL A 28 9.36 -21.60 7.98
C VAL A 28 10.28 -20.38 7.99
N ILE A 29 9.87 -19.31 7.32
CA ILE A 29 10.63 -18.07 7.24
C ILE A 29 10.70 -17.39 8.60
N SER A 30 9.58 -17.29 9.33
CA SER A 30 9.53 -16.64 10.63
C SER A 30 10.38 -17.37 11.67
N HIS A 31 10.38 -18.71 11.64
CA HIS A 31 11.19 -19.52 12.53
C HIS A 31 12.69 -19.34 12.27
N GLN A 32 13.10 -19.21 11.00
CA GLN A 32 14.51 -18.99 10.65
C GLN A 32 14.99 -17.58 11.01
N LEU A 33 14.13 -16.56 10.90
CA LEU A 33 14.53 -15.17 11.09
C LEU A 33 14.39 -14.69 12.55
N ILE A 34 13.35 -15.15 13.26
CA ILE A 34 12.95 -14.62 14.58
C ILE A 34 13.00 -15.73 15.65
N GLY A 35 13.06 -17.01 15.27
CA GLY A 35 13.00 -18.14 16.21
C GLY A 35 11.61 -18.38 16.81
N ILE A 36 10.58 -17.66 16.34
CA ILE A 36 9.21 -17.74 16.83
C ILE A 36 8.30 -18.26 15.70
N LYS A 37 7.48 -19.27 16.01
CA LYS A 37 6.36 -19.67 15.15
C LYS A 37 5.20 -18.73 15.43
N LEU A 38 4.82 -17.93 14.42
CA LEU A 38 3.83 -16.87 14.61
C LEU A 38 2.42 -17.43 14.80
N LEU A 39 2.12 -18.62 14.26
CA LEU A 39 0.81 -19.26 14.40
C LEU A 39 0.95 -20.76 14.72
N HIS A 40 0.25 -21.19 15.77
CA HIS A 40 0.11 -22.59 16.12
C HIS A 40 -1.20 -23.13 15.52
N THR A 41 -1.10 -23.98 14.50
CA THR A 41 -2.28 -24.65 13.92
C THR A 41 -2.53 -25.94 14.70
N GLN A 42 -3.55 -25.97 15.57
CA GLN A 42 -3.98 -27.24 16.19
C GLN A 42 -4.61 -28.18 15.16
N ASN A 43 -5.27 -27.65 14.12
CA ASN A 43 -5.88 -28.42 13.04
C ASN A 43 -5.87 -27.62 11.71
N TRP A 44 -6.00 -28.29 10.56
CA TRP A 44 -5.93 -27.68 9.22
C TRP A 44 -6.97 -26.57 8.94
N LEU A 45 -8.04 -26.50 9.75
CA LEU A 45 -9.10 -25.49 9.67
C LEU A 45 -9.14 -24.49 10.85
N TRP A 46 -8.39 -24.74 11.92
CA TRP A 46 -8.50 -23.96 13.16
C TRP A 46 -7.26 -23.10 13.34
N LEU A 47 -7.44 -21.79 13.19
CA LEU A 47 -6.37 -20.81 13.38
C LEU A 47 -6.45 -20.23 14.78
N ILE A 48 -5.32 -20.33 15.48
CA ILE A 48 -5.10 -19.69 16.77
C ILE A 48 -4.07 -18.58 16.51
N PRO A 49 -4.50 -17.32 16.39
CA PRO A 49 -3.65 -16.26 15.88
C PRO A 49 -2.58 -15.81 16.88
N ILE A 50 -2.74 -16.04 18.20
CA ILE A 50 -1.79 -15.54 19.21
C ILE A 50 -1.79 -16.36 20.53
N SER A 51 -2.95 -16.85 21.00
CA SER A 51 -3.07 -17.67 22.21
C SER A 51 -4.39 -18.45 22.24
N ASP A 52 -4.38 -19.69 22.74
CA ASP A 52 -5.58 -20.54 22.90
C ASP A 52 -6.71 -19.86 23.71
N LYS A 53 -6.37 -18.84 24.51
CA LYS A 53 -7.31 -18.13 25.39
C LYS A 53 -8.03 -16.94 24.75
N THR A 54 -7.56 -16.39 23.63
CA THR A 54 -8.05 -15.07 23.16
C THR A 54 -8.93 -15.12 21.91
N SER A 55 -8.75 -16.09 21.01
CA SER A 55 -9.75 -16.39 19.97
C SER A 55 -9.30 -17.56 19.10
N SER A 56 -10.19 -18.47 18.76
CA SER A 56 -9.97 -19.42 17.66
C SER A 56 -11.06 -19.18 16.63
N TYR A 57 -10.68 -18.95 15.37
CA TYR A 57 -11.64 -18.81 14.28
C TYR A 57 -11.37 -19.85 13.19
N ASN A 58 -12.46 -20.31 12.57
CA ASN A 58 -12.43 -21.28 11.50
C ASN A 58 -12.87 -20.58 10.19
N PRO A 59 -11.93 -20.31 9.25
CA PRO A 59 -12.22 -19.58 8.02
C PRO A 59 -13.34 -20.18 7.18
N LEU A 60 -13.47 -21.51 7.18
CA LEU A 60 -14.51 -22.21 6.42
C LEU A 60 -15.89 -21.90 7.00
N TRP A 61 -16.06 -21.97 8.32
CA TRP A 61 -17.32 -21.64 8.97
C TRP A 61 -17.69 -20.16 8.83
N VAL A 62 -16.71 -19.25 8.91
CA VAL A 62 -16.93 -17.82 8.65
C VAL A 62 -17.40 -17.60 7.21
N SER A 63 -16.76 -18.25 6.24
CA SER A 63 -17.14 -18.15 4.82
C SER A 63 -18.54 -18.69 4.56
N VAL A 64 -18.87 -19.84 5.14
CA VAL A 64 -20.23 -20.43 5.08
C VAL A 64 -21.24 -19.49 5.72
N GLY A 65 -20.93 -18.90 6.87
CA GLY A 65 -21.79 -17.93 7.54
C GLY A 65 -22.09 -16.70 6.69
N ILE A 66 -21.07 -16.12 6.06
CA ILE A 66 -21.22 -14.96 5.16
C ILE A 66 -22.11 -15.32 3.96
N ILE A 67 -21.86 -16.46 3.32
CA ILE A 67 -22.67 -16.94 2.19
C ILE A 67 -24.11 -17.17 2.61
N PHE A 68 -24.32 -17.80 3.77
CA PHE A 68 -25.64 -18.10 4.31
C PHE A 68 -26.44 -16.84 4.62
N ILE A 69 -25.84 -15.86 5.30
CA ILE A 69 -26.47 -14.57 5.61
C ILE A 69 -26.72 -13.78 4.32
N GLY A 70 -25.78 -13.79 3.37
CA GLY A 70 -25.95 -13.17 2.05
C GLY A 70 -27.11 -13.80 1.27
N PHE A 71 -27.24 -15.13 1.31
CA PHE A 71 -28.33 -15.84 0.65
C PHE A 71 -29.69 -15.57 1.32
N ILE A 72 -29.75 -15.59 2.66
CA ILE A 72 -30.97 -15.25 3.40
C ILE A 72 -31.39 -13.81 3.10
N SER A 73 -30.47 -12.85 3.16
CA SER A 73 -30.79 -11.45 2.88
C SER A 73 -31.27 -11.26 1.44
N TYR A 74 -30.64 -11.90 0.45
CA TYR A 74 -31.11 -11.93 -0.92
C TYR A 74 -32.52 -12.54 -1.05
N TYR A 75 -32.76 -13.70 -0.43
CA TYR A 75 -34.05 -14.38 -0.47
C TYR A 75 -35.15 -13.54 0.17
N LEU A 76 -34.91 -12.97 1.35
CA LEU A 76 -35.84 -12.06 2.02
C LEU A 76 -36.14 -10.84 1.14
N LEU A 77 -35.13 -10.17 0.61
CA LEU A 77 -35.32 -9.03 -0.29
C LEU A 77 -36.15 -9.42 -1.52
N ARG A 78 -35.92 -10.61 -2.08
CA ARG A 78 -36.68 -11.10 -3.23
C ARG A 78 -38.13 -11.44 -2.89
N VAL A 79 -38.41 -11.99 -1.71
CA VAL A 79 -39.78 -12.29 -1.27
C VAL A 79 -40.54 -11.00 -0.94
N TYR A 80 -39.92 -10.05 -0.23
CA TYR A 80 -40.58 -8.80 0.17
C TYR A 80 -40.71 -7.78 -0.97
N TYR A 81 -39.68 -7.62 -1.80
CA TYR A 81 -39.62 -6.56 -2.82
C TYR A 81 -39.59 -7.07 -4.26
N GLY A 82 -39.39 -8.37 -4.49
CA GLY A 82 -39.19 -8.92 -5.83
C GLY A 82 -40.42 -8.91 -6.74
N ASN A 83 -41.61 -8.69 -6.20
CA ASN A 83 -42.84 -8.50 -7.00
C ASN A 83 -43.08 -7.03 -7.40
N THR A 84 -42.18 -6.12 -7.00
CA THR A 84 -42.25 -4.72 -7.38
C THR A 84 -41.79 -4.58 -8.83
N LYS A 85 -42.68 -4.10 -9.72
CA LYS A 85 -42.33 -3.84 -11.11
C LYS A 85 -41.33 -2.68 -11.16
N THR A 86 -40.03 -3.00 -11.26
CA THR A 86 -38.99 -2.01 -11.50
C THR A 86 -39.05 -1.58 -12.96
N ARG A 87 -39.25 -0.28 -13.20
CA ARG A 87 -39.17 0.30 -14.54
C ARG A 87 -37.76 0.82 -14.78
N GLU A 88 -37.12 0.35 -15.84
CA GLU A 88 -35.91 0.99 -16.34
C GLU A 88 -36.28 2.38 -16.89
N ILE A 89 -35.76 3.43 -16.26
CA ILE A 89 -35.88 4.81 -16.70
C ILE A 89 -34.49 5.39 -16.92
N LYS A 90 -34.40 6.45 -17.71
CA LYS A 90 -33.14 7.18 -17.86
C LYS A 90 -32.70 7.74 -16.50
N PRO A 91 -31.40 7.68 -16.18
CA PRO A 91 -30.87 8.30 -14.97
C PRO A 91 -31.16 9.80 -14.97
N TRP A 92 -31.30 10.39 -13.78
CA TRP A 92 -31.49 11.83 -13.62
C TRP A 92 -30.31 12.59 -14.21
N ASP A 93 -30.58 13.42 -15.21
CA ASP A 93 -29.59 14.18 -15.99
C ASP A 93 -29.58 15.68 -15.63
N CYS A 94 -30.27 16.09 -14.57
CA CYS A 94 -30.47 17.50 -14.19
C CYS A 94 -31.00 18.38 -15.35
N GLY A 95 -31.68 17.81 -16.34
CA GLY A 95 -32.19 18.53 -17.52
C GLY A 95 -31.17 18.73 -18.65
N TYR A 96 -29.96 18.13 -18.56
CA TYR A 96 -28.94 18.22 -19.61
C TYR A 96 -29.16 17.23 -20.78
N GLY A 97 -30.18 16.38 -20.72
CA GLY A 97 -30.49 15.39 -21.74
C GLY A 97 -29.59 14.15 -21.65
N ALA A 98 -29.20 13.58 -22.80
CA ALA A 98 -28.44 12.33 -22.80
C ALA A 98 -27.06 12.50 -22.14
N ILE A 99 -26.87 11.80 -21.01
CA ILE A 99 -25.57 11.74 -20.32
C ILE A 99 -24.51 11.20 -21.29
N ASN A 100 -23.41 11.92 -21.42
CA ASN A 100 -22.28 11.51 -22.26
C ASN A 100 -21.04 11.19 -21.41
N GLN A 101 -20.02 10.59 -22.03
CA GLN A 101 -18.79 10.22 -21.35
C GLN A 101 -18.01 11.41 -20.76
N ARG A 102 -18.21 12.63 -21.29
CA ARG A 102 -17.55 13.85 -20.78
C ARG A 102 -18.14 14.38 -19.48
N MET A 103 -19.36 13.95 -19.12
CA MET A 103 -20.01 14.31 -17.85
C MET A 103 -19.56 13.41 -16.68
N GLN A 104 -18.78 12.36 -16.95
CA GLN A 104 -18.25 11.51 -15.89
C GLN A 104 -17.18 12.25 -15.09
N TYR A 105 -17.20 12.06 -13.77
CA TYR A 105 -16.12 12.52 -12.92
C TYR A 105 -14.79 11.93 -13.38
N SER A 106 -13.84 12.79 -13.71
CA SER A 106 -12.47 12.36 -13.94
C SER A 106 -11.84 11.87 -12.64
N ALA A 107 -10.82 11.02 -12.73
CA ALA A 107 -10.03 10.60 -11.57
C ALA A 107 -9.45 11.79 -10.79
N THR A 108 -9.09 12.87 -11.50
CA THR A 108 -8.60 14.11 -10.88
C THR A 108 -9.68 14.82 -10.06
N ALA A 109 -10.91 14.91 -10.58
CA ALA A 109 -12.03 15.52 -9.86
C ALA A 109 -12.45 14.68 -8.65
N PHE A 110 -12.51 13.35 -8.81
CA PHE A 110 -12.84 12.43 -7.71
C PHE A 110 -11.85 12.53 -6.53
N THR A 111 -10.56 12.71 -6.82
CA THR A 111 -9.51 12.81 -5.79
C THR A 111 -9.32 14.22 -5.23
N MET A 112 -9.95 15.25 -5.81
CA MET A 112 -9.81 16.65 -5.39
C MET A 112 -10.04 16.90 -3.89
N PRO A 113 -11.13 16.42 -3.24
CA PRO A 113 -11.35 16.72 -1.83
C PRO A 113 -10.28 16.09 -0.94
N LEU A 114 -9.85 14.87 -1.26
CA LEU A 114 -8.78 14.19 -0.52
C LEU A 114 -7.47 14.99 -0.62
N ARG A 115 -7.11 15.44 -1.83
CA ARG A 115 -5.92 16.26 -2.07
C ARG A 115 -5.95 17.59 -1.31
N ARG A 116 -7.13 18.20 -1.17
CA ARG A 116 -7.31 19.47 -0.45
C ARG A 116 -7.18 19.31 1.07
N VAL A 117 -7.78 18.26 1.64
CA VAL A 117 -7.69 17.96 3.09
C VAL A 117 -6.24 17.75 3.51
N PHE A 118 -5.48 17.04 2.69
CA PHE A 118 -4.11 16.67 3.01
C PHE A 118 -3.06 17.49 2.24
N HIS A 119 -3.38 18.69 1.79
CA HIS A 119 -2.46 19.53 1.02
C HIS A 119 -1.11 19.79 1.73
N ASN A 120 -1.03 19.69 3.07
CA ASN A 120 0.24 19.78 3.80
C ASN A 120 1.19 18.59 3.56
N PHE A 121 0.65 17.42 3.21
CA PHE A 121 1.40 16.19 2.96
C PHE A 121 1.72 15.97 1.47
N TRP A 122 1.19 16.81 0.59
CA TRP A 122 1.40 16.71 -0.83
C TRP A 122 1.87 18.05 -1.40
N SER A 123 2.89 18.06 -2.26
CA SER A 123 3.23 19.26 -3.02
C SER A 123 2.33 19.31 -4.25
N LEU A 124 1.26 20.11 -4.18
CA LEU A 124 0.33 20.32 -5.29
C LEU A 124 0.63 21.63 -6.01
N HIS A 125 0.82 21.53 -7.31
CA HIS A 125 0.89 22.66 -8.22
C HIS A 125 -0.31 22.59 -9.17
N GLU A 126 -1.30 23.44 -8.92
CA GLU A 126 -2.50 23.54 -9.75
C GLU A 126 -2.43 24.82 -10.60
N LYS A 127 -2.63 24.69 -11.90
CA LYS A 127 -2.74 25.83 -12.82
C LYS A 127 -4.05 25.75 -13.59
N LEU A 128 -4.75 26.87 -13.59
CA LEU A 128 -5.98 27.06 -14.36
C LEU A 128 -5.71 28.12 -15.42
N GLU A 129 -5.78 27.73 -16.69
CA GLU A 129 -5.65 28.64 -17.82
C GLU A 129 -7.00 28.75 -18.51
N THR A 130 -7.54 29.97 -18.57
CA THR A 130 -8.82 30.25 -19.23
C THR A 130 -8.56 31.03 -20.51
N THR A 131 -8.91 30.44 -21.65
CA THR A 131 -8.79 31.08 -22.97
C THR A 131 -10.18 31.15 -23.61
N GLY A 132 -10.83 32.31 -23.51
CA GLY A 132 -12.21 32.50 -23.95
C GLY A 132 -13.18 31.55 -23.22
N TYR A 133 -13.82 30.65 -23.96
CA TYR A 133 -14.73 29.63 -23.41
C TYR A 133 -14.04 28.30 -23.05
N SER A 134 -12.75 28.15 -23.34
CA SER A 134 -11.98 26.95 -22.97
C SER A 134 -11.29 27.14 -21.62
N VAL A 135 -11.43 26.13 -20.76
CA VAL A 135 -10.75 26.06 -19.46
C VAL A 135 -9.81 24.87 -19.48
N ASN A 136 -8.51 25.15 -19.42
CA ASN A 136 -7.47 24.13 -19.32
C ASN A 136 -7.02 24.05 -17.86
N TYR A 137 -7.28 22.90 -17.24
CA TYR A 137 -6.81 22.59 -15.90
C TYR A 137 -5.61 21.66 -15.97
N SER A 138 -4.49 22.06 -15.37
CA SER A 138 -3.32 21.22 -15.22
C SER A 138 -2.97 21.04 -13.74
N LEU A 139 -2.65 19.80 -13.40
CA LEU A 139 -2.34 19.37 -12.05
C LEU A 139 -1.00 18.63 -12.08
N GLN A 140 -0.05 19.11 -11.29
CA GLN A 140 1.20 18.42 -11.03
C GLN A 140 1.29 18.11 -9.53
N VAL A 141 1.58 16.85 -9.22
CA VAL A 141 1.76 16.36 -7.85
C VAL A 141 3.21 15.90 -7.72
N ASP A 142 3.97 16.61 -6.90
CA ASP A 142 5.36 16.27 -6.64
C ASP A 142 5.52 15.47 -5.34
N ASP A 143 6.55 14.62 -5.31
CA ASP A 143 6.87 13.79 -4.15
C ASP A 143 7.71 14.56 -3.11
N LEU A 144 7.09 14.86 -1.96
CA LEU A 144 7.73 15.54 -0.84
C LEU A 144 8.87 14.73 -0.22
N ILE A 145 8.75 13.40 -0.15
CA ILE A 145 9.79 12.53 0.43
C ILE A 145 11.03 12.62 -0.45
N ARG A 146 10.85 12.57 -1.77
CA ARG A 146 11.95 12.74 -2.70
C ARG A 146 12.65 14.10 -2.52
N GLN A 147 11.88 15.18 -2.50
CA GLN A 147 12.44 16.52 -2.41
C GLN A 147 13.11 16.81 -1.06
N ARG A 148 12.52 16.34 0.04
CA ARG A 148 12.95 16.69 1.40
C ARG A 148 13.90 15.69 2.05
N ILE A 149 13.91 14.43 1.59
CA ILE A 149 14.75 13.38 2.16
C ILE A 149 15.77 12.88 1.14
N TYR A 150 15.34 12.43 -0.04
CA TYR A 150 16.27 11.81 -0.99
C TYR A 150 17.25 12.81 -1.60
N LEU A 151 16.79 13.97 -2.07
CA LEU A 151 17.68 14.99 -2.65
C LEU A 151 18.76 15.49 -1.67
N PRO A 152 18.45 15.85 -0.40
CA PRO A 152 19.50 16.24 0.54
C PRO A 152 20.41 15.08 0.92
N LEU A 153 19.89 13.85 1.04
CA LEU A 153 20.71 12.68 1.33
C LEU A 153 21.70 12.39 0.19
N GLU A 154 21.25 12.49 -1.05
CA GLU A 154 22.09 12.38 -2.24
C GLU A 154 23.19 13.45 -2.23
N ARG A 155 22.84 14.72 -2.01
CA ARG A 155 23.81 15.83 -1.90
C ARG A 155 24.82 15.61 -0.76
N PHE A 156 24.36 15.10 0.37
CA PHE A 156 25.21 14.78 1.52
C PHE A 156 26.21 13.68 1.15
N SER A 157 25.74 12.60 0.52
CA SER A 157 26.60 11.50 0.05
C SER A 157 27.69 11.98 -0.92
N PHE A 158 27.35 12.83 -1.89
CA PHE A 158 28.32 13.43 -2.81
C PHE A 158 29.30 14.38 -2.11
N THR A 159 28.87 15.02 -1.03
CA THR A 159 29.74 15.91 -0.24
C THR A 159 30.73 15.11 0.58
N LEU A 160 30.29 14.01 1.22
CA LEU A 160 31.19 13.06 1.89
C LEU A 160 32.17 12.42 0.92
N ALA A 161 31.70 11.96 -0.24
CA ALA A 161 32.57 11.37 -1.26
C ALA A 161 33.68 12.35 -1.69
N ARG A 162 33.33 13.63 -1.92
CA ARG A 162 34.32 14.67 -2.22
C ARG A 162 35.26 14.97 -1.06
N PHE A 163 34.78 14.89 0.18
CA PHE A 163 35.60 15.06 1.37
C PHE A 163 36.64 13.93 1.50
N PHE A 164 36.23 12.67 1.37
CA PHE A 164 37.15 11.52 1.38
C PHE A 164 38.14 11.55 0.21
N ALA A 165 37.70 11.94 -0.98
CA ALA A 165 38.58 12.11 -2.12
C ALA A 165 39.69 13.17 -1.86
N ARG A 166 39.39 14.23 -1.10
CA ARG A 166 40.40 15.23 -0.69
C ARG A 166 41.36 14.69 0.37
N LEU A 167 40.89 13.89 1.32
CA LEU A 167 41.75 13.23 2.31
C LEU A 167 42.80 12.33 1.63
N GLN A 168 42.44 11.73 0.49
CA GLN A 168 43.32 10.86 -0.27
C GLN A 168 44.32 11.61 -1.18
N GLY A 169 44.58 12.90 -0.91
CA GLY A 169 45.37 13.83 -1.73
C GLY A 169 46.89 13.59 -1.85
N GLY A 170 47.36 12.34 -1.76
CA GLY A 170 48.72 11.95 -2.17
C GLY A 170 49.90 12.32 -1.25
N ASN A 171 49.68 13.02 -0.13
CA ASN A 171 50.76 13.38 0.79
C ASN A 171 51.04 12.26 1.81
N VAL A 172 52.18 11.59 1.68
CA VAL A 172 52.63 10.49 2.55
C VAL A 172 52.61 10.87 4.04
N ARG A 173 52.92 12.13 4.37
CA ARG A 173 52.98 12.61 5.75
C ARG A 173 51.61 12.56 6.44
N VAL A 174 50.54 12.85 5.69
CA VAL A 174 49.16 12.84 6.18
C VAL A 174 48.71 11.40 6.51
N TYR A 175 49.07 10.43 5.66
CA TYR A 175 48.77 9.01 5.90
C TYR A 175 49.45 8.48 7.17
N LEU A 176 50.72 8.83 7.39
CA LEU A 176 51.45 8.42 8.59
C LEU A 176 50.79 8.97 9.86
N THR A 177 50.34 10.22 9.85
CA THR A 177 49.61 10.82 10.98
C THR A 177 48.28 10.10 11.24
N TYR A 178 47.50 9.79 10.20
CA TYR A 178 46.27 9.02 10.38
C TYR A 178 46.55 7.64 10.97
N MET A 179 47.55 6.93 10.45
CA MET A 179 47.91 5.60 10.95
C MET A 179 48.30 5.66 12.43
N PHE A 180 49.14 6.61 12.83
CA PHE A 180 49.56 6.79 14.23
C PHE A 180 48.36 7.09 15.15
N ILE A 181 47.46 8.00 14.75
CA ILE A 181 46.24 8.33 15.52
C ILE A 181 45.33 7.12 15.64
N THR A 182 45.09 6.38 14.54
CA THR A 182 44.26 5.16 14.59
C THR A 182 44.85 4.11 15.53
N LEU A 183 46.18 3.99 15.59
CA LEU A 183 46.88 3.07 16.48
C LEU A 183 46.67 3.44 17.95
N ILE A 184 46.79 4.73 18.30
CA ILE A 184 46.51 5.22 19.66
C ILE A 184 45.05 4.98 20.06
N LEU A 185 44.10 5.28 19.17
CA LEU A 185 42.67 5.08 19.42
C LEU A 185 42.33 3.62 19.66
N LEU A 186 42.89 2.73 18.85
CA LEU A 186 42.65 1.29 18.95
C LEU A 186 43.27 0.72 20.23
N LEU A 187 44.45 1.23 20.63
CA LEU A 187 45.05 0.90 21.91
C LEU A 187 44.17 1.37 23.08
N TRP A 188 43.60 2.58 23.02
CA TRP A 188 42.73 3.12 24.07
C TRP A 188 41.39 2.38 24.19
N ILE A 189 40.82 1.91 23.07
CA ILE A 189 39.58 1.11 23.11
C ILE A 189 39.81 -0.27 23.74
N ILE A 190 41.01 -0.83 23.59
CA ILE A 190 41.37 -2.16 24.10
C ILE A 190 41.87 -2.10 25.55
N ALA A 191 42.54 -1.01 25.95
CA ALA A 191 43.06 -0.78 27.29
C ALA A 191 41.94 -0.40 28.29
#